data_AF-A0A849A2A3-F1
#
_entry.id   AF-A0A849A2A3-F1
#
_cell.length_a   1.000
_cell.length_b   1.000
_cell.length_c   1.000
_cell.angle_alpha   90.00
_cell.angle_beta   90.00
_cell.angle_gamma   90.00
#
_symmetry.space_group_name_H-M   'P 1'
#
loop_
_entity.id
_entity.type
_entity.pdbx_description
1 polymer ?
#
loop_
_entity_poly.entity_id
_entity_poly.type
_entity_poly.pdbx_seq_one_letter_code
_entity_poly.pdbx_strand_id
1 'polypeptide(L)'
;MPSNQQRREAARRKLQRQLQRREAERARRRRVALISGSVAVVVIAAGVVWLVTANRNDNTNNTADAAGSSAAQSSAAPDNPCNYTPGGKAAKDVKPPTNVSPERTGTVDVTITMNGQPVEASLDRASAPCSVNAFLSLASQNFYSDTSCHRLTAAPTLNALQCGDPTGTGTGTPGYSFQPTPPTGDNVKYPVGTVAMATDGSMEGSQFFIVYGAAELPPQYSIIGKVSDAGMKVIDGIAAKGVQNNAQDGKPVAEAKIDSVTVPEQAVVATTAWPSSSAPSEPPMPPAPAPSGAGEASGSAPAGTGAAPASNN
;
A
#
# COMPACT_ATOMS: atom_id res chain seq x y z
N MET A 1 20.10 -5.42 63.74
CA MET A 1 20.17 -5.59 62.28
C MET A 1 19.29 -6.78 61.89
N PRO A 2 18.41 -6.67 60.88
CA PRO A 2 17.54 -7.78 60.49
C PRO A 2 18.36 -8.94 59.92
N SER A 3 17.96 -10.18 60.23
CA SER A 3 18.66 -11.39 59.77
C SER A 3 18.54 -11.56 58.25
N ASN A 4 19.47 -12.31 57.65
CA ASN A 4 19.42 -12.61 56.21
C ASN A 4 18.12 -13.31 55.78
N GLN A 5 17.49 -14.07 56.69
CA GLN A 5 16.17 -14.67 56.45
C GLN A 5 15.05 -13.63 56.40
N GLN A 6 15.03 -12.67 57.33
CA GLN A 6 14.04 -11.57 57.33
C GLN A 6 14.13 -10.70 56.07
N ARG A 7 15.34 -10.49 55.54
CA ARG A 7 15.55 -9.76 54.27
C ARG A 7 14.98 -10.51 53.06
N ARG A 8 15.14 -11.84 53.02
CA ARG A 8 14.58 -12.69 51.93
C ARG A 8 13.06 -12.71 51.96
N GLU A 9 12.44 -12.79 53.13
CA GLU A 9 10.98 -12.75 53.26
C GLU A 9 10.40 -11.39 52.88
N ALA A 10 11.05 -10.30 53.30
CA ALA A 10 10.65 -8.95 52.89
C ALA A 10 10.74 -8.76 51.36
N ALA A 11 11.80 -9.30 50.73
CA ALA A 11 11.95 -9.28 49.28
C ALA A 11 10.85 -10.07 48.56
N ARG A 12 10.51 -11.27 49.05
CA ARG A 12 9.41 -12.09 48.51
C ARG A 12 8.05 -11.41 48.63
N ARG A 13 7.75 -10.81 49.79
CA ARG A 13 6.51 -10.05 50.01
C ARG A 13 6.43 -8.83 49.07
N LYS A 14 7.55 -8.15 48.83
CA LYS A 14 7.61 -7.03 47.90
C LYS A 14 7.38 -7.48 46.45
N LEU A 15 7.98 -8.60 46.04
CA LEU A 15 7.80 -9.17 44.71
C LEU A 15 6.35 -9.61 44.47
N GLN A 16 5.73 -10.31 45.43
CA GLN A 16 4.32 -10.71 45.33
C GLN A 16 3.39 -9.51 45.19
N ARG A 17 3.61 -8.43 45.94
CA ARG A 17 2.84 -7.18 45.80
C ARG A 17 3.03 -6.53 44.43
N GLN A 18 4.22 -6.60 43.84
CA GLN A 18 4.47 -6.07 42.50
C GLN A 18 3.75 -6.89 41.41
N LEU A 19 3.74 -8.22 41.54
CA LEU A 19 3.03 -9.10 40.60
C LEU A 19 1.51 -8.88 40.67
N GLN A 20 0.94 -8.81 41.88
CA GLN A 20 -0.49 -8.53 42.07
C GLN A 20 -0.90 -7.17 41.48
N ARG A 21 -0.07 -6.13 41.61
CA ARG A 21 -0.34 -4.83 40.98
C ARG A 21 -0.34 -4.92 39.45
N ARG A 22 0.63 -5.64 38.86
CA ARG A 22 0.69 -5.85 37.40
C ARG A 22 -0.50 -6.65 36.87
N GLU A 23 -0.95 -7.67 37.60
CA GLU A 23 -2.13 -8.45 37.25
C GLU A 23 -3.42 -7.62 37.37
N ALA A 24 -3.57 -6.84 38.43
CA ALA A 24 -4.71 -5.95 38.62
C ALA A 24 -4.79 -4.86 37.52
N GLU A 25 -3.65 -4.31 37.10
CA GLU A 25 -3.57 -3.36 35.99
C GLU A 25 -3.96 -3.99 34.65
N ARG A 26 -3.49 -5.23 34.38
CA ARG A 26 -3.89 -5.98 33.17
C ARG A 26 -5.37 -6.32 33.18
N ALA A 27 -5.92 -6.74 34.32
CA ALA A 27 -7.35 -7.02 34.48
C ALA A 27 -8.21 -5.75 34.30
N ARG A 28 -7.75 -4.60 34.82
CA ARG A 28 -8.42 -3.31 34.63
C ARG A 28 -8.37 -2.87 33.16
N ARG A 29 -7.23 -2.99 32.48
CA ARG A 29 -7.11 -2.69 31.03
C ARG A 29 -8.02 -3.59 30.18
N ARG A 30 -8.08 -4.89 30.47
CA ARG A 30 -8.95 -5.84 29.75
C ARG A 30 -10.44 -5.56 30.00
N ARG A 31 -10.82 -5.20 31.24
CA ARG A 31 -12.20 -4.79 31.56
C ARG A 31 -12.58 -3.45 30.91
N VAL A 32 -11.69 -2.46 30.89
CA VAL A 32 -11.93 -1.16 30.23
C VAL A 32 -12.07 -1.34 28.71
N ALA A 33 -11.24 -2.17 28.08
CA ALA A 33 -11.35 -2.48 26.64
C ALA A 33 -12.65 -3.20 26.26
N LEU A 34 -13.15 -4.09 27.13
CA LEU A 34 -14.45 -4.76 26.92
C LEU A 34 -15.64 -3.81 27.10
N ILE A 35 -15.58 -2.90 28.08
CA ILE A 35 -16.66 -1.94 28.35
C ILE A 35 -16.75 -0.86 27.24
N SER A 36 -15.62 -0.41 26.67
CA SER A 36 -15.62 0.54 25.53
C SER A 36 -16.19 -0.07 24.25
N GLY A 37 -16.06 -1.38 24.04
CA GLY A 37 -16.71 -2.07 22.92
C GLY A 37 -18.23 -2.15 23.06
N SER A 38 -18.74 -2.38 24.27
CA SER A 38 -20.18 -2.55 24.52
C SER A 38 -20.98 -1.23 24.53
N VAL A 39 -20.39 -0.10 24.95
CA VAL A 39 -21.10 1.20 24.96
C VAL A 39 -21.25 1.76 23.54
N ALA A 40 -20.29 1.51 22.64
CA ALA A 40 -20.38 1.93 21.24
C ALA A 40 -21.49 1.17 20.48
N VAL A 41 -21.67 -0.13 20.75
CA VAL A 41 -22.70 -0.95 20.08
C VAL A 41 -24.12 -0.56 20.51
N VAL A 42 -24.33 -0.20 21.77
CA VAL A 42 -25.68 0.16 22.27
C VAL A 42 -26.11 1.57 21.81
N VAL A 43 -25.18 2.52 21.67
CA VAL A 43 -25.49 3.87 21.14
C VAL A 43 -25.80 3.80 19.64
N ILE A 44 -25.14 2.91 18.89
CA ILE A 44 -25.40 2.71 17.45
C ILE A 44 -26.75 2.00 17.24
N ALA A 45 -27.10 0.99 18.04
CA ALA A 45 -28.38 0.29 17.91
C ALA A 45 -29.59 1.20 18.20
N ALA A 46 -29.50 2.10 19.20
CA ALA A 46 -30.57 3.05 19.50
C ALA A 46 -30.70 4.15 18.42
N GLY A 47 -29.59 4.60 17.84
CA GLY A 47 -29.58 5.60 16.76
C GLY A 47 -30.16 5.08 15.44
N VAL A 48 -29.88 3.83 15.08
CA VAL A 48 -30.39 3.20 13.85
C VAL A 48 -31.89 2.93 13.94
N VAL A 49 -32.40 2.54 15.11
CA VAL A 49 -33.85 2.31 15.29
C VAL A 49 -34.64 3.62 15.19
N TRP A 50 -34.17 4.72 15.78
CA TRP A 50 -34.84 6.03 15.67
C TRP A 50 -34.87 6.56 14.23
N LEU A 51 -33.77 6.42 13.48
CA LEU A 51 -33.68 6.86 12.09
C LEU A 51 -34.59 6.04 11.14
N VAL A 52 -34.80 4.75 11.43
CA VAL A 52 -35.66 3.87 10.61
C VAL A 52 -37.15 4.05 10.95
N THR A 53 -37.52 4.38 12.20
CA THR A 53 -38.93 4.59 12.56
C THR A 53 -39.43 6.01 12.30
N ALA A 54 -38.55 7.02 12.25
CA ALA A 54 -38.96 8.41 11.99
C ALA A 54 -39.27 8.70 10.51
N ASN A 55 -38.84 7.83 9.58
CA ASN A 55 -38.90 8.09 8.14
C ASN A 55 -39.92 7.24 7.36
N ARG A 56 -40.89 6.61 8.05
CA ARG A 56 -42.03 5.95 7.42
C ARG A 56 -43.33 6.59 7.88
N ASN A 57 -43.83 7.52 7.06
CA ASN A 57 -45.26 7.81 6.90
C ASN A 57 -45.49 8.47 5.51
N ASP A 58 -45.97 7.64 4.59
CA ASP A 58 -47.09 7.81 3.63
C ASP A 58 -47.30 9.16 2.93
N ASN A 59 -47.10 9.22 1.59
CA ASN A 59 -48.03 8.92 0.47
C ASN A 59 -48.77 10.16 -0.06
N THR A 60 -48.58 10.50 -1.35
CA THR A 60 -49.60 10.30 -2.41
C THR A 60 -49.24 10.99 -3.75
N ASN A 61 -49.42 10.20 -4.82
CA ASN A 61 -49.86 10.52 -6.18
C ASN A 61 -49.13 11.55 -7.06
N ASN A 62 -48.54 11.08 -8.15
CA ASN A 62 -49.20 11.18 -9.46
C ASN A 62 -48.60 10.24 -10.52
N THR A 63 -49.50 9.58 -11.24
CA THR A 63 -49.31 8.71 -12.39
C THR A 63 -49.05 9.53 -13.65
N ALA A 64 -48.10 9.11 -14.48
CA ALA A 64 -48.17 9.26 -15.94
C ALA A 64 -47.19 8.28 -16.61
N ASP A 65 -47.76 7.37 -17.40
CA ASP A 65 -47.10 6.45 -18.32
C ASP A 65 -46.29 7.15 -19.42
N ALA A 66 -45.15 6.58 -19.80
CA ALA A 66 -44.79 6.37 -21.20
C ALA A 66 -43.57 5.43 -21.33
N ALA A 67 -43.75 4.36 -22.09
CA ALA A 67 -42.73 3.39 -22.49
C ALA A 67 -41.66 4.01 -23.40
N GLY A 68 -40.41 3.58 -23.23
CA GLY A 68 -39.28 3.90 -24.12
C GLY A 68 -38.06 3.02 -23.85
N SER A 69 -37.70 2.22 -24.84
CA SER A 69 -36.67 1.18 -24.83
C SER A 69 -35.22 1.73 -24.81
N SER A 70 -34.32 0.95 -24.20
CA SER A 70 -32.87 0.86 -24.46
C SER A 70 -32.02 2.14 -24.52
N ALA A 71 -31.27 2.37 -23.44
CA ALA A 71 -29.83 2.61 -23.53
C ALA A 71 -29.18 2.19 -22.21
N ALA A 72 -28.35 1.15 -22.25
CA ALA A 72 -27.45 0.83 -21.15
C ALA A 72 -26.52 2.04 -20.96
N GLN A 73 -26.76 2.80 -19.89
CA GLN A 73 -25.85 3.85 -19.45
C GLN A 73 -24.59 3.18 -18.93
N SER A 74 -23.61 3.05 -19.81
CA SER A 74 -22.21 2.89 -19.43
C SER A 74 -21.82 4.11 -18.60
N SER A 75 -21.87 3.98 -17.28
CA SER A 75 -21.34 4.98 -16.36
C SER A 75 -19.82 5.05 -16.58
N ALA A 76 -19.37 6.06 -17.33
CA ALA A 76 -17.96 6.36 -17.44
C ALA A 76 -17.42 6.61 -16.02
N ALA A 77 -16.50 5.74 -15.58
CA ALA A 77 -15.76 5.91 -14.35
C ALA A 77 -14.97 7.23 -14.41
N PRO A 78 -14.73 7.91 -13.27
CA PRO A 78 -13.97 9.16 -13.24
C PRO A 78 -12.59 9.01 -13.89
N ASP A 79 -12.12 10.09 -14.52
CA ASP A 79 -10.88 10.16 -15.30
C ASP A 79 -9.60 9.79 -14.52
N ASN A 80 -9.66 9.79 -13.18
CA ASN A 80 -8.63 9.31 -12.26
C ASN A 80 -9.23 8.39 -11.18
N PRO A 81 -9.18 7.05 -11.34
CA PRO A 81 -9.81 6.12 -10.38
C PRO A 81 -9.11 6.01 -9.03
N CYS A 82 -7.81 6.30 -8.95
CA CYS A 82 -7.03 6.10 -7.73
C CYS A 82 -6.73 7.42 -7.02
N ASN A 83 -7.01 7.48 -5.72
CA ASN A 83 -6.68 8.63 -4.88
C ASN A 83 -5.78 8.19 -3.72
N TYR A 84 -4.47 8.44 -3.83
CA TYR A 84 -3.49 8.17 -2.79
C TYR A 84 -3.32 9.42 -1.93
N THR A 85 -4.03 9.47 -0.80
CA THR A 85 -4.04 10.64 0.09
C THR A 85 -2.86 10.57 1.05
N PRO A 86 -1.91 11.53 1.03
CA PRO A 86 -0.84 11.58 2.02
C PRO A 86 -1.38 11.65 3.45
N GLY A 87 -0.76 10.91 4.37
CA GLY A 87 -1.23 10.80 5.74
C GLY A 87 -0.22 10.17 6.66
N GLY A 88 0.03 10.82 7.80
CA GLY A 88 0.99 10.36 8.80
C GLY A 88 2.45 10.36 8.30
N LYS A 89 3.32 9.71 9.08
CA LYS A 89 4.73 9.53 8.72
C LYS A 89 4.92 8.14 8.11
N ALA A 90 5.57 8.08 6.94
CA ALA A 90 5.97 6.81 6.34
C ALA A 90 6.94 6.03 7.26
N ALA A 91 6.71 4.72 7.35
CA ALA A 91 7.56 3.79 8.10
C ALA A 91 8.96 3.65 7.48
N LYS A 92 9.07 3.82 6.17
CA LYS A 92 10.30 3.86 5.37
C LYS A 92 10.12 4.93 4.29
N ASP A 93 11.21 5.53 3.82
CA ASP A 93 11.15 6.63 2.84
C ASP A 93 10.62 6.13 1.49
N VAL A 94 9.45 6.65 1.09
CA VAL A 94 8.78 6.40 -0.20
C VAL A 94 7.94 7.60 -0.59
N LYS A 95 7.58 7.65 -1.87
CA LYS A 95 6.59 8.59 -2.40
C LYS A 95 5.31 7.85 -2.78
N PRO A 96 4.13 8.48 -2.59
CA PRO A 96 2.88 7.95 -3.12
C PRO A 96 2.97 7.76 -4.64
N PRO A 97 2.22 6.80 -5.22
CA PRO A 97 2.15 6.64 -6.67
C PRO A 97 1.62 7.91 -7.33
N THR A 98 2.31 8.39 -8.36
CA THR A 98 1.86 9.53 -9.17
C THR A 98 0.87 9.12 -10.25
N ASN A 99 0.89 7.86 -10.66
CA ASN A 99 -0.08 7.31 -11.59
C ASN A 99 -1.41 7.02 -10.88
N VAL A 100 -2.38 7.88 -11.12
CA VAL A 100 -3.74 7.79 -10.59
C VAL A 100 -4.71 7.04 -11.53
N SER A 101 -4.23 6.65 -12.72
CA SER A 101 -4.97 5.91 -13.75
C SER A 101 -4.18 4.69 -14.24
N PRO A 102 -3.96 3.68 -13.37
CA PRO A 102 -3.21 2.48 -13.74
C PRO A 102 -3.92 1.62 -14.77
N GLU A 103 -3.12 0.80 -15.46
CA GLU A 103 -3.59 -0.31 -16.26
C GLU A 103 -4.58 -1.16 -15.45
N ARG A 104 -5.67 -1.59 -16.08
CA ARG A 104 -6.76 -2.35 -15.45
C ARG A 104 -6.91 -3.76 -16.01
N THR A 105 -5.97 -4.19 -16.82
CA THR A 105 -6.02 -5.46 -17.54
C THR A 105 -4.66 -6.14 -17.49
N GLY A 106 -4.67 -7.46 -17.50
CA GLY A 106 -3.45 -8.27 -17.51
C GLY A 106 -2.84 -8.45 -16.13
N THR A 107 -1.91 -9.40 -16.07
CA THR A 107 -1.22 -9.77 -14.84
C THR A 107 0.20 -9.22 -14.78
N VAL A 108 0.75 -9.09 -13.59
CA VAL A 108 2.18 -8.84 -13.37
C VAL A 108 2.72 -9.88 -12.42
N ASP A 109 3.72 -10.61 -12.88
CA ASP A 109 4.44 -11.56 -12.05
C ASP A 109 5.47 -10.81 -11.20
N VAL A 110 5.46 -11.07 -9.90
CA VAL A 110 6.37 -10.50 -8.91
C VAL A 110 7.04 -11.62 -8.13
N THR A 111 8.27 -11.38 -7.69
CA THR A 111 9.01 -12.31 -6.83
C THR A 111 9.27 -11.67 -5.49
N ILE A 112 8.62 -12.19 -4.44
CA ILE A 112 8.92 -11.83 -3.06
C ILE A 112 10.02 -12.78 -2.59
N THR A 113 11.25 -12.29 -2.42
CA THR A 113 12.34 -13.10 -1.86
C THR A 113 12.18 -13.12 -0.34
N MET A 114 11.81 -14.26 0.22
CA MET A 114 11.56 -14.44 1.65
C MET A 114 12.56 -15.43 2.25
N ASN A 115 13.35 -14.99 3.23
CA ASN A 115 14.45 -15.77 3.82
C ASN A 115 15.39 -16.37 2.77
N GLY A 116 15.71 -15.61 1.71
CA GLY A 116 16.51 -16.05 0.58
C GLY A 116 15.83 -17.06 -0.35
N GLN A 117 14.52 -17.31 -0.22
CA GLN A 117 13.75 -18.22 -1.08
C GLN A 117 12.71 -17.45 -1.89
N PRO A 118 12.51 -17.78 -3.19
CA PRO A 118 11.55 -17.08 -4.02
C PRO A 118 10.11 -17.49 -3.68
N VAL A 119 9.25 -16.49 -3.47
CA VAL A 119 7.80 -16.61 -3.41
C VAL A 119 7.23 -15.85 -4.61
N GLU A 120 7.06 -16.56 -5.72
CA GLU A 120 6.50 -16.01 -6.95
C GLU A 120 4.99 -15.84 -6.82
N ALA A 121 4.46 -14.68 -7.23
CA ALA A 121 3.05 -14.37 -7.25
C ALA A 121 2.66 -13.65 -8.55
N SER A 122 1.45 -13.88 -9.03
CA SER A 122 0.88 -13.17 -10.18
C SER A 122 -0.20 -12.20 -9.67
N LEU A 123 -0.01 -10.91 -9.95
CA LEU A 123 -0.91 -9.84 -9.56
C LEU A 123 -1.89 -9.52 -10.68
N ASP A 124 -3.19 -9.48 -10.38
CA ASP A 124 -4.25 -9.18 -11.35
C ASP A 124 -4.66 -7.70 -11.26
N ARG A 125 -4.38 -6.94 -12.32
CA ARG A 125 -4.74 -5.51 -12.35
C ARG A 125 -6.25 -5.28 -12.40
N ALA A 126 -7.03 -6.21 -12.94
CA ALA A 126 -8.45 -6.02 -13.09
C ALA A 126 -9.20 -6.08 -11.77
N SER A 127 -8.73 -6.91 -10.83
CA SER A 127 -9.40 -7.14 -9.55
C SER A 127 -9.33 -5.93 -8.62
N ALA A 128 -8.16 -5.26 -8.53
CA ALA A 128 -7.94 -4.09 -7.69
C ALA A 128 -6.83 -3.19 -8.25
N PRO A 129 -7.10 -2.40 -9.31
CA PRO A 129 -6.07 -1.64 -10.03
C PRO A 129 -5.25 -0.70 -9.14
N CYS A 130 -5.90 0.01 -8.22
CA CYS A 130 -5.22 0.96 -7.32
C CYS A 130 -4.33 0.24 -6.30
N SER A 131 -4.80 -0.87 -5.75
CA SER A 131 -4.05 -1.70 -4.80
C SER A 131 -2.83 -2.35 -5.46
N VAL A 132 -2.97 -2.88 -6.68
CA VAL A 132 -1.84 -3.42 -7.45
C VAL A 132 -0.83 -2.32 -7.78
N ASN A 133 -1.28 -1.16 -8.25
CA ASN A 133 -0.39 -0.03 -8.54
C ASN A 133 0.35 0.48 -7.30
N ALA A 134 -0.32 0.58 -6.15
CA ALA A 134 0.32 0.94 -4.89
C ALA A 134 1.37 -0.10 -4.47
N PHE A 135 1.04 -1.39 -4.54
CA PHE A 135 1.97 -2.47 -4.22
C PHE A 135 3.22 -2.43 -5.11
N LEU A 136 3.05 -2.32 -6.43
CA LEU A 136 4.15 -2.26 -7.39
C LEU A 136 5.03 -1.04 -7.18
N SER A 137 4.42 0.13 -6.93
CA SER A 137 5.15 1.38 -6.64
C SER A 137 5.95 1.30 -5.34
N LEU A 138 5.42 0.65 -4.30
CA LEU A 138 6.14 0.44 -3.05
C LEU A 138 7.29 -0.56 -3.22
N ALA A 139 7.05 -1.66 -3.94
CA ALA A 139 8.06 -2.66 -4.25
C ALA A 139 9.23 -2.06 -5.05
N SER A 140 8.95 -1.27 -6.09
CA SER A 140 9.97 -0.62 -6.92
C SER A 140 10.83 0.39 -6.16
N GLN A 141 10.29 0.95 -5.07
CA GLN A 141 11.00 1.85 -4.16
C GLN A 141 11.68 1.10 -3.00
N ASN A 142 11.77 -0.24 -3.06
CA ASN A 142 12.35 -1.09 -2.01
C ASN A 142 11.66 -0.95 -0.64
N PHE A 143 10.38 -0.57 -0.59
CA PHE A 143 9.66 -0.36 0.67
C PHE A 143 9.59 -1.65 1.51
N TYR A 144 9.36 -2.78 0.84
CA TYR A 144 9.23 -4.09 1.46
C TYR A 144 10.58 -4.78 1.76
N SER A 145 11.69 -4.26 1.23
CA SER A 145 13.00 -4.85 1.42
C SER A 145 13.48 -4.72 2.87
N ASP A 146 14.06 -5.79 3.38
CA ASP A 146 14.50 -5.97 4.77
C ASP A 146 13.39 -5.76 5.81
N THR A 147 12.17 -6.23 5.51
CA THR A 147 11.03 -6.15 6.43
C THR A 147 10.61 -7.53 6.93
N SER A 148 9.90 -7.58 8.05
CA SER A 148 9.39 -8.84 8.59
C SER A 148 7.88 -8.95 8.46
N CYS A 149 7.39 -10.15 8.16
CA CYS A 149 5.99 -10.51 8.34
C CYS A 149 5.72 -10.61 9.85
N HIS A 150 5.03 -9.60 10.38
CA HIS A 150 4.89 -9.41 11.81
C HIS A 150 3.81 -10.29 12.43
N ARG A 151 2.92 -10.88 11.61
CA ARG A 151 1.76 -11.63 12.09
C ARG A 151 1.48 -12.86 11.23
N LEU A 152 1.39 -14.00 11.90
CA LEU A 152 0.87 -15.26 11.40
C LEU A 152 -0.38 -15.59 12.21
N THR A 153 -1.49 -15.81 11.52
CA THR A 153 -2.72 -16.37 12.10
C THR A 153 -2.80 -17.84 11.73
N ALA A 154 -3.04 -18.70 12.71
CA ALA A 154 -3.24 -20.14 12.62
C ALA A 154 -4.50 -20.53 13.44
N ALA A 155 -5.65 -20.04 12.98
CA ALA A 155 -6.95 -20.25 13.61
C ALA A 155 -7.85 -21.14 12.73
N PRO A 156 -8.87 -21.81 13.30
CA PRO A 156 -9.77 -22.67 12.53
C PRO A 156 -10.44 -21.99 11.34
N THR A 157 -10.71 -20.68 11.45
CA THR A 157 -11.43 -19.89 10.44
C THR A 157 -10.53 -18.93 9.66
N LEU A 158 -9.25 -18.77 10.04
CA LEU A 158 -8.31 -17.88 9.36
C LEU A 158 -6.87 -18.38 9.47
N ASN A 159 -6.25 -18.57 8.32
CA ASN A 159 -4.87 -18.97 8.17
C ASN A 159 -4.19 -18.01 7.17
N ALA A 160 -3.52 -17.00 7.71
CA ALA A 160 -2.89 -15.95 6.91
C ALA A 160 -1.52 -15.54 7.48
N LEU A 161 -0.58 -15.23 6.59
CA LEU A 161 0.70 -14.58 6.91
C LEU A 161 0.64 -13.12 6.45
N GLN A 162 0.71 -12.18 7.38
CA GLN A 162 0.60 -10.74 7.13
C GLN A 162 1.96 -10.05 7.21
N CYS A 163 2.23 -9.24 6.18
CA CYS A 163 3.49 -8.58 5.90
C CYS A 163 3.26 -7.12 5.46
N GLY A 164 4.30 -6.44 5.00
CA GLY A 164 4.19 -5.10 4.40
C GLY A 164 4.24 -3.93 5.40
N ASP A 165 4.67 -4.20 6.64
CA ASP A 165 4.97 -3.18 7.63
C ASP A 165 6.50 -3.14 7.90
N PRO A 166 7.22 -2.09 7.45
CA PRO A 166 8.64 -1.94 7.72
C PRO A 166 9.03 -1.79 9.19
N THR A 167 8.11 -1.35 10.07
CA THR A 167 8.40 -1.28 11.51
C THR A 167 8.27 -2.64 12.19
N GLY A 168 7.55 -3.59 11.56
CA GLY A 168 7.22 -4.89 12.13
C GLY A 168 6.25 -4.83 13.31
N THR A 169 5.57 -3.69 13.54
CA THR A 169 4.66 -3.52 14.69
C THR A 169 3.19 -3.80 14.36
N GLY A 170 2.86 -3.91 13.07
CA GLY A 170 1.50 -4.00 12.53
C GLY A 170 0.82 -2.65 12.34
N THR A 171 1.54 -1.55 12.54
CA THR A 171 0.99 -0.18 12.52
C THR A 171 1.74 0.75 11.59
N GLY A 172 2.84 0.31 10.97
CA GLY A 172 3.52 1.11 9.97
C GLY A 172 2.71 1.24 8.68
N THR A 173 2.93 2.36 8.02
CA THR A 173 2.20 2.80 6.82
C THR A 173 3.19 3.37 5.80
N PRO A 174 2.80 3.53 4.54
CA PRO A 174 3.65 4.15 3.53
C PRO A 174 3.59 5.69 3.56
N GLY A 175 2.96 6.30 4.58
CA GLY A 175 2.76 7.75 4.64
C GLY A 175 1.64 8.26 3.72
N TYR A 176 0.81 7.35 3.21
CA TYR A 176 -0.41 7.64 2.49
C TYR A 176 -1.41 6.50 2.67
N SER A 177 -2.67 6.75 2.34
CA SER A 177 -3.72 5.75 2.31
C SER A 177 -4.64 5.93 1.10
N PHE A 178 -5.38 4.88 0.75
CA PHE A 178 -6.31 4.87 -0.38
C PHE A 178 -7.48 3.91 -0.11
N GLN A 179 -8.55 4.05 -0.90
CA GLN A 179 -9.75 3.25 -0.71
C GLN A 179 -9.52 1.80 -1.18
N PRO A 180 -9.98 0.79 -0.41
CA PRO A 180 -9.99 -0.59 -0.87
C PRO A 180 -10.94 -0.78 -2.07
N THR A 181 -10.58 -1.71 -2.94
CA THR A 181 -11.43 -2.25 -4.01
C THR A 181 -11.75 -3.72 -3.69
N PRO A 182 -12.63 -3.98 -2.71
CA PRO A 182 -12.97 -5.35 -2.35
C PRO A 182 -13.74 -6.04 -3.49
N PRO A 183 -13.58 -7.37 -3.66
CA PRO A 183 -14.38 -8.13 -4.59
C PRO A 183 -15.88 -8.02 -4.26
N THR A 184 -16.72 -7.97 -5.29
CA THR A 184 -18.17 -7.87 -5.18
C THR A 184 -18.85 -9.20 -5.52
N GLY A 185 -20.05 -9.41 -5.00
CA GLY A 185 -20.86 -10.60 -5.27
C GLY A 185 -21.19 -11.44 -4.03
N ASP A 186 -22.11 -12.38 -4.22
CA ASP A 186 -22.50 -13.32 -3.16
C ASP A 186 -21.41 -14.39 -2.99
N ASN A 187 -21.10 -14.74 -1.74
CA ASN A 187 -20.13 -15.79 -1.39
C ASN A 187 -18.69 -15.54 -1.85
N VAL A 188 -18.20 -14.30 -1.78
CA VAL A 188 -16.76 -14.01 -1.93
C VAL A 188 -15.93 -14.92 -1.03
N LYS A 189 -14.87 -15.51 -1.59
CA LYS A 189 -13.90 -16.35 -0.89
C LYS A 189 -12.48 -15.83 -1.12
N TYR A 190 -11.61 -16.15 -0.17
CA TYR A 190 -10.18 -15.93 -0.24
C TYR A 190 -9.50 -17.30 -0.24
N PRO A 191 -9.37 -17.97 -1.40
CA PRO A 191 -8.76 -19.30 -1.47
C PRO A 191 -7.29 -19.30 -1.06
N VAL A 192 -6.75 -20.49 -0.78
CA VAL A 192 -5.31 -20.68 -0.52
C VAL A 192 -4.49 -20.11 -1.68
N GLY A 193 -3.44 -19.37 -1.33
CA GLY A 193 -2.57 -18.64 -2.25
C GLY A 193 -3.02 -17.22 -2.54
N THR A 194 -4.22 -16.78 -2.12
CA THR A 194 -4.65 -15.39 -2.32
C THR A 194 -3.71 -14.40 -1.64
N VAL A 195 -3.28 -13.38 -2.39
CA VAL A 195 -2.63 -12.18 -1.87
C VAL A 195 -3.68 -11.07 -1.82
N ALA A 196 -3.89 -10.50 -0.63
CA ALA A 196 -4.86 -9.42 -0.43
C ALA A 196 -4.28 -8.30 0.44
N MET A 197 -4.75 -7.07 0.21
CA MET A 197 -4.32 -5.91 0.99
C MET A 197 -5.01 -5.89 2.35
N ALA A 198 -4.24 -5.61 3.41
CA ALA A 198 -4.78 -5.36 4.73
C ALA A 198 -5.28 -3.91 4.85
N THR A 199 -6.25 -3.69 5.73
CA THR A 199 -6.87 -2.37 5.97
C THR A 199 -6.76 -1.98 7.44
N ASP A 200 -6.86 -0.69 7.73
CA ASP A 200 -7.05 -0.18 9.10
C ASP A 200 -8.50 -0.27 9.59
N GLY A 201 -9.35 -0.99 8.85
CA GLY A 201 -10.81 -1.02 8.99
C GLY A 201 -11.54 -0.12 8.00
N SER A 202 -10.85 0.81 7.33
CA SER A 202 -11.47 1.65 6.30
C SER A 202 -10.59 1.86 5.06
N MET A 203 -9.28 2.08 5.26
CA MET A 203 -8.34 2.45 4.22
C MET A 203 -7.25 1.40 4.07
N GLU A 204 -6.70 1.30 2.87
CA GLU A 204 -5.51 0.53 2.56
C GLU A 204 -4.25 1.38 2.71
N GLY A 205 -3.13 0.68 2.97
CA GLY A 205 -1.80 1.24 3.00
C GLY A 205 -0.82 0.32 2.30
N SER A 206 0.19 -0.15 3.02
CA SER A 206 1.24 -1.04 2.47
C SER A 206 1.14 -2.49 2.92
N GLN A 207 0.33 -2.78 3.94
CA GLN A 207 0.28 -4.11 4.50
C GLN A 207 -0.57 -5.04 3.62
N PHE A 208 -0.14 -6.28 3.50
CA PHE A 208 -0.83 -7.33 2.74
C PHE A 208 -0.75 -8.64 3.50
N PHE A 209 -1.59 -9.59 3.15
CA PHE A 209 -1.54 -10.94 3.69
C PHE A 209 -1.66 -11.99 2.59
N ILE A 210 -1.06 -13.15 2.86
CA ILE A 210 -1.13 -14.35 2.03
C ILE A 210 -1.96 -15.39 2.78
N VAL A 211 -3.03 -15.87 2.15
CA VAL A 211 -3.84 -16.96 2.70
C VAL A 211 -3.13 -18.30 2.45
N TYR A 212 -2.86 -19.07 3.50
CA TYR A 212 -2.19 -20.37 3.40
C TYR A 212 -3.06 -21.55 3.84
N GLY A 213 -4.30 -21.29 4.27
CA GLY A 213 -5.25 -22.32 4.69
C GLY A 213 -6.68 -21.82 4.66
N ALA A 214 -7.52 -22.32 5.58
CA ALA A 214 -8.91 -21.88 5.69
C ALA A 214 -8.98 -20.37 5.97
N ALA A 215 -9.85 -19.66 5.25
CA ALA A 215 -10.09 -18.23 5.41
C ALA A 215 -11.57 -17.89 5.20
N GLU A 216 -12.23 -17.57 6.29
CA GLU A 216 -13.61 -17.07 6.34
C GLU A 216 -13.60 -15.56 6.56
N LEU A 217 -13.13 -14.83 5.56
CA LEU A 217 -13.05 -13.37 5.60
C LEU A 217 -14.28 -12.72 4.94
N PRO A 218 -14.78 -11.60 5.50
CA PRO A 218 -15.76 -10.79 4.78
C PRO A 218 -15.12 -10.17 3.51
N PRO A 219 -15.93 -9.81 2.50
CA PRO A 219 -15.46 -9.15 1.27
C PRO A 219 -15.06 -7.69 1.53
N GLN A 220 -14.00 -7.48 2.30
CA GLN A 220 -13.51 -6.16 2.71
C GLN A 220 -12.07 -5.90 2.27
N TYR A 221 -11.38 -6.92 1.78
CA TYR A 221 -9.96 -6.86 1.42
C TYR A 221 -9.81 -6.99 -0.08
N SER A 222 -9.10 -6.05 -0.71
CA SER A 222 -8.79 -6.11 -2.14
C SER A 222 -7.91 -7.32 -2.42
N ILE A 223 -8.38 -8.21 -3.29
CA ILE A 223 -7.58 -9.32 -3.81
C ILE A 223 -6.70 -8.75 -4.92
N ILE A 224 -5.38 -8.80 -4.74
CA ILE A 224 -4.43 -8.26 -5.72
C ILE A 224 -3.75 -9.33 -6.55
N GLY A 225 -3.79 -10.61 -6.13
CA GLY A 225 -3.13 -11.67 -6.87
C GLY A 225 -3.14 -13.02 -6.17
N LYS A 226 -2.28 -13.91 -6.69
CA LYS A 226 -2.14 -15.28 -6.20
C LYS A 226 -0.68 -15.73 -6.20
N VAL A 227 -0.25 -16.39 -5.12
CA VAL A 227 1.05 -17.04 -4.99
C VAL A 227 1.06 -18.36 -5.78
N SER A 228 2.18 -18.66 -6.44
CA SER A 228 2.43 -19.93 -7.11
C SER A 228 2.50 -21.12 -6.15
N ASP A 229 2.30 -22.33 -6.64
CA ASP A 229 2.42 -23.54 -5.82
C ASP A 229 3.83 -23.72 -5.24
N ALA A 230 4.88 -23.28 -5.96
CA ALA A 230 6.25 -23.29 -5.47
C ALA A 230 6.45 -22.28 -4.33
N GLY A 231 5.94 -21.05 -4.49
CA GLY A 231 5.96 -20.03 -3.45
C GLY A 231 5.18 -20.44 -2.20
N MET A 232 4.05 -21.13 -2.38
CA MET A 232 3.25 -21.65 -1.26
C MET A 232 4.03 -22.61 -0.37
N LYS A 233 4.95 -23.42 -0.91
CA LYS A 233 5.80 -24.31 -0.08
C LYS A 233 6.67 -23.53 0.91
N VAL A 234 7.12 -22.33 0.55
CA VAL A 234 7.89 -21.45 1.46
C VAL A 234 6.98 -20.94 2.58
N ILE A 235 5.78 -20.47 2.21
CA ILE A 235 4.78 -19.96 3.17
C ILE A 235 4.34 -21.06 4.13
N ASP A 236 4.04 -22.26 3.61
CA ASP A 236 3.67 -23.43 4.41
C ASP A 236 4.81 -23.85 5.34
N GLY A 237 6.06 -23.78 4.89
CA GLY A 237 7.24 -24.05 5.70
C GLY A 237 7.38 -23.11 6.91
N ILE A 238 7.06 -21.83 6.73
CA ILE A 238 7.00 -20.83 7.81
C ILE A 238 5.82 -21.14 8.74
N ALA A 239 4.63 -21.32 8.18
CA ALA A 239 3.40 -21.54 8.93
C ALA A 239 3.44 -22.83 9.76
N ALA A 240 4.07 -23.89 9.25
CA ALA A 240 4.21 -25.17 9.94
C ALA A 240 5.04 -25.09 11.24
N LYS A 241 5.84 -24.03 11.44
CA LYS A 241 6.53 -23.79 12.71
C LYS A 241 5.63 -23.14 13.76
N GLY A 242 4.46 -22.65 13.35
CA GLY A 242 3.45 -22.08 14.23
C GLY A 242 3.72 -20.64 14.67
N VAL A 243 2.85 -20.17 15.53
CA VAL A 243 2.88 -18.83 16.12
C VAL A 243 3.58 -18.87 17.46
N GLN A 244 4.30 -17.80 17.81
CA GLN A 244 5.01 -17.69 19.09
C GLN A 244 4.07 -17.94 20.27
N ASN A 245 4.64 -18.52 21.33
CA ASN A 245 3.92 -18.93 22.53
C ASN A 245 2.80 -19.95 22.27
N ASN A 246 2.84 -20.66 21.14
CA ASN A 246 1.78 -21.58 20.70
C ASN A 246 0.40 -20.90 20.63
N ALA A 247 0.38 -19.61 20.30
CA ALA A 247 -0.86 -18.86 20.09
C ALA A 247 -1.51 -19.25 18.75
N GLN A 248 -2.74 -18.79 18.53
CA GLN A 248 -3.40 -18.86 17.22
C GLN A 248 -3.15 -17.60 16.38
N ASP A 249 -2.62 -16.54 16.98
CA ASP A 249 -2.37 -15.28 16.28
C ASP A 249 -1.24 -14.50 16.94
N GLY A 250 -0.38 -13.90 16.13
CA GLY A 250 0.77 -13.13 16.59
C GLY A 250 2.00 -13.38 15.74
N LYS A 251 3.19 -13.07 16.28
CA LYS A 251 4.44 -13.20 15.54
C LYS A 251 4.74 -14.68 15.19
N PRO A 252 5.20 -15.01 13.96
CA PRO A 252 5.60 -16.37 13.62
C PRO A 252 6.80 -16.84 14.46
N VAL A 253 6.90 -18.16 14.71
CA VAL A 253 8.07 -18.79 15.34
C VAL A 253 9.26 -18.79 14.39
N ALA A 254 9.03 -19.23 13.14
CA ALA A 254 10.01 -19.11 12.08
C ALA A 254 10.25 -17.63 11.75
N GLU A 255 11.45 -17.29 11.34
CA GLU A 255 11.66 -16.00 10.68
C GLU A 255 10.84 -15.97 9.37
N ALA A 256 10.25 -14.82 9.09
CA ALA A 256 9.49 -14.57 7.88
C ALA A 256 9.90 -13.17 7.38
N LYS A 257 11.14 -13.07 6.89
CA LYS A 257 11.75 -11.82 6.44
C LYS A 257 11.61 -11.70 4.93
N ILE A 258 11.11 -10.58 4.45
CA ILE A 258 11.18 -10.19 3.05
C ILE A 258 12.53 -9.51 2.83
N ASP A 259 13.41 -10.16 2.09
CA ASP A 259 14.69 -9.59 1.70
C ASP A 259 14.50 -8.56 0.59
N SER A 260 13.68 -8.88 -0.40
CA SER A 260 13.34 -7.98 -1.51
C SER A 260 12.01 -8.36 -2.17
N VAL A 261 11.43 -7.41 -2.91
CA VAL A 261 10.33 -7.69 -3.84
C VAL A 261 10.75 -7.20 -5.22
N THR A 262 10.94 -8.13 -6.15
CA THR A 262 11.30 -7.83 -7.54
C THR A 262 10.04 -7.70 -8.37
N VAL A 263 9.93 -6.59 -9.09
CA VAL A 263 8.86 -6.31 -10.04
C VAL A 263 9.45 -6.12 -11.44
N PRO A 264 8.72 -6.47 -12.52
CA PRO A 264 9.17 -6.19 -13.88
C PRO A 264 9.32 -4.69 -14.08
N GLU A 265 10.37 -4.23 -14.75
CA GLU A 265 10.64 -2.81 -14.93
C GLU A 265 9.46 -2.09 -15.59
N GLN A 266 8.86 -2.72 -16.61
CA GLN A 266 7.68 -2.22 -17.32
C GLN A 266 6.40 -2.13 -16.46
N ALA A 267 6.33 -2.83 -15.33
CA ALA A 267 5.13 -2.89 -14.50
C ALA A 267 4.87 -1.61 -13.70
N VAL A 268 5.88 -0.75 -13.56
CA VAL A 268 5.83 0.51 -12.80
C VAL A 268 5.69 1.72 -13.76
N VAL A 269 5.76 1.47 -15.07
CA VAL A 269 5.83 2.49 -16.13
C VAL A 269 4.44 2.97 -16.51
N ALA A 270 3.81 3.64 -15.55
CA ALA A 270 3.04 4.85 -15.85
C ALA A 270 3.76 6.08 -15.26
N THR A 271 5.08 5.97 -15.07
CA THR A 271 6.00 7.02 -14.67
C THR A 271 6.79 7.61 -15.83
N THR A 272 6.50 7.24 -17.09
CA THR A 272 7.00 8.03 -18.20
C THR A 272 6.27 9.36 -18.20
N ALA A 273 7.04 10.42 -18.12
CA ALA A 273 6.69 11.76 -18.56
C ALA A 273 5.71 11.70 -19.74
N TRP A 274 4.84 12.70 -19.81
CA TRP A 274 4.25 13.12 -21.09
C TRP A 274 5.29 12.93 -22.20
N PRO A 275 4.92 12.38 -23.38
CA PRO A 275 5.82 12.50 -24.51
C PRO A 275 6.08 14.00 -24.66
N SER A 276 7.28 14.43 -24.29
CA SER A 276 7.77 15.73 -24.71
C SER A 276 7.66 15.64 -26.21
N SER A 277 6.71 16.41 -26.75
CA SER A 277 6.42 16.50 -28.17
C SER A 277 7.75 16.39 -28.90
N SER A 278 7.93 15.30 -29.63
CA SER A 278 9.05 15.19 -30.53
C SER A 278 8.87 16.36 -31.48
N ALA A 279 9.68 17.40 -31.29
CA ALA A 279 9.74 18.49 -32.24
C ALA A 279 9.92 17.84 -33.62
N PRO A 280 9.09 18.19 -34.62
CA PRO A 280 9.28 17.66 -35.95
C PRO A 280 10.72 17.96 -36.35
N SER A 281 11.45 16.92 -36.73
CA SER A 281 12.81 17.02 -37.24
C SER A 281 12.84 18.08 -38.32
N GLU A 282 13.48 19.21 -37.98
CA GLU A 282 13.71 20.31 -38.89
C GLU A 282 14.43 19.73 -40.13
N PRO A 283 13.93 19.96 -41.35
CA PRO A 283 14.61 19.48 -42.54
C PRO A 283 16.02 20.09 -42.59
N PRO A 284 17.03 19.34 -43.08
CA PRO A 284 18.40 19.83 -43.09
C PRO A 284 18.49 21.16 -43.85
N MET A 285 19.06 22.17 -43.19
CA MET A 285 19.40 23.45 -43.81
C MET A 285 20.23 23.20 -45.08
N PRO A 286 19.91 23.86 -46.21
CA PRO A 286 20.75 23.76 -47.39
C PRO A 286 22.13 24.39 -47.11
N PRO A 287 23.20 23.87 -47.75
CA PRO A 287 24.54 24.40 -47.53
C PRO A 287 24.64 25.86 -47.95
N ALA A 288 25.35 26.65 -47.15
CA ALA A 288 25.65 28.04 -47.42
C ALA A 288 26.39 28.19 -48.77
N PRO A 289 26.06 29.21 -49.59
CA PRO A 289 26.76 29.44 -50.85
C PRO A 289 28.21 29.87 -50.61
N ALA A 290 29.11 29.34 -51.45
CA ALA A 290 30.53 29.66 -51.46
C ALA A 290 30.78 31.15 -51.77
N PRO A 291 31.87 31.75 -51.26
CA PRO A 291 32.19 33.15 -51.54
C PRO A 291 32.72 33.30 -52.97
N SER A 292 31.99 34.03 -53.82
CA SER A 292 32.55 34.57 -55.07
C SER A 292 33.24 35.90 -54.78
N GLY A 293 34.53 35.97 -55.08
CA GLY A 293 35.29 37.21 -54.99
C GLY A 293 35.16 38.12 -56.22
N ALA A 294 35.76 39.30 -56.04
CA ALA A 294 36.36 40.23 -57.02
C ALA A 294 35.56 41.48 -57.48
N GLY A 295 36.24 42.64 -57.37
CA GLY A 295 35.99 43.93 -58.03
C GLY A 295 35.96 45.13 -57.06
N GLU A 296 37.09 45.78 -56.70
CA GLU A 296 37.66 47.02 -57.32
C GLU A 296 36.64 48.19 -57.50
N ALA A 297 36.89 49.47 -57.19
CA ALA A 297 38.00 50.24 -56.64
C ALA A 297 37.53 51.69 -56.32
N SER A 298 38.42 52.48 -55.69
CA SER A 298 38.46 53.97 -55.62
C SER A 298 37.52 54.63 -54.59
N GLY A 299 37.94 55.55 -53.71
CA GLY A 299 39.21 56.24 -53.48
C GLY A 299 38.92 57.52 -52.66
N SER A 300 39.91 57.97 -51.87
CA SER A 300 40.08 59.30 -51.22
C SER A 300 40.09 59.31 -49.68
N ALA A 301 41.30 59.54 -49.15
CA ALA A 301 41.66 59.98 -47.80
C ALA A 301 41.56 61.54 -47.72
N PRO A 302 42.03 62.27 -46.66
CA PRO A 302 42.73 61.85 -45.43
C PRO A 302 42.37 62.64 -44.13
N ALA A 303 43.22 62.46 -43.11
CA ALA A 303 43.44 63.21 -41.85
C ALA A 303 42.63 62.73 -40.63
N GLY A 304 43.20 62.44 -39.46
CA GLY A 304 44.58 62.53 -38.99
C GLY A 304 44.67 62.21 -37.48
N THR A 305 45.90 61.97 -37.03
CA THR A 305 46.44 62.05 -35.66
C THR A 305 45.97 61.08 -34.56
N GLY A 306 46.93 60.33 -34.01
CA GLY A 306 47.21 60.43 -32.57
C GLY A 306 47.41 59.15 -31.77
N ALA A 307 48.68 58.73 -31.64
CA ALA A 307 49.33 58.21 -30.43
C ALA A 307 48.93 56.84 -29.81
N ALA A 308 49.90 55.92 -29.88
CA ALA A 308 50.18 54.84 -28.92
C ALA A 308 50.98 55.41 -27.71
N PRO A 309 51.53 54.62 -26.74
CA PRO A 309 51.55 53.16 -26.58
C PRO A 309 51.41 52.60 -25.14
N ALA A 310 51.43 51.26 -25.07
CA ALA A 310 52.06 50.40 -24.04
C ALA A 310 51.46 50.27 -22.61
N SER A 311 51.19 49.03 -22.20
CA SER A 311 52.10 48.29 -21.28
C SER A 311 51.56 46.90 -20.93
N ASN A 312 52.48 45.92 -20.94
CA ASN A 312 52.41 44.60 -20.32
C ASN A 312 51.83 44.62 -18.88
N ASN A 313 51.06 43.59 -18.50
CA ASN A 313 51.54 42.40 -17.79
C ASN A 313 50.40 41.38 -17.61
#